data_AF-A0AAD5PN56-F1
#
_entry.id   AF-A0AAD5PN56-F1
#
_cell.length_a   1.000
_cell.length_b   1.000
_cell.length_c   1.000
_cell.angle_alpha   90.00
_cell.angle_beta   90.00
_cell.angle_gamma   90.00
#
_symmetry.space_group_name_H-M   'P 1'
#
loop_
_entity.id
_entity.type
_entity.pdbx_description
1 polymer ?
#
loop_
_entity_poly.entity_id
_entity_poly.type
_entity_poly.pdbx_seq_one_letter_code
_entity_poly.pdbx_strand_id
1 'polypeptide(L)'
;MKKLIAGSWRKGSFDANQFAKSLLLFRNALRSGAASPAQMVFNRPLRDALPAHRRSFAPEWQQKAYILEKRARRAKDIQIEHYNRTAHALQPFSIGDHVIVQHPISKCWATQKSAQIVIISLRHQLVVSSPAPNNPPPQERNPSGLNQPNATTRRTRGKAKVYTNLAPRRSTRKKERPARYSD
;
A
#
# COMPACT_ATOMS: atom_id res chain seq x y z
N MET A 1 -5.11 4.21 -8.62
CA MET A 1 -6.17 5.16 -8.25
C MET A 1 -5.68 6.39 -7.49
N LYS A 2 -5.07 6.27 -6.29
CA LYS A 2 -4.63 7.43 -5.49
C LYS A 2 -3.76 8.44 -6.27
N LYS A 3 -2.84 7.95 -7.12
CA LYS A 3 -2.00 8.78 -8.00
C LYS A 3 -2.81 9.55 -9.06
N LEU A 4 -3.89 8.97 -9.58
CA LEU A 4 -4.75 9.63 -10.58
C LEU A 4 -5.57 10.74 -9.93
N ILE A 5 -6.11 10.48 -8.73
CA ILE A 5 -6.79 11.48 -7.90
C ILE A 5 -5.81 12.63 -7.62
N ALA A 6 -4.63 12.34 -7.07
CA ALA A 6 -3.61 13.34 -6.77
C ALA A 6 -3.20 14.16 -8.01
N GLY A 7 -3.03 13.51 -9.17
CA GLY A 7 -2.68 14.19 -10.43
C GLY A 7 -3.81 15.02 -11.04
N SER A 8 -5.03 14.90 -10.53
CA SER A 8 -6.20 15.70 -10.94
C SER A 8 -6.41 16.93 -10.06
N TRP A 9 -5.63 17.09 -8.98
CA TRP A 9 -5.57 18.33 -8.24
C TRP A 9 -4.62 19.31 -8.93
N ARG A 10 -5.11 20.51 -9.24
CA ARG A 10 -4.32 21.61 -9.82
C ARG A 10 -4.67 22.92 -9.12
N LYS A 11 -3.65 23.70 -8.71
CA LYS A 11 -3.81 25.04 -8.10
C LYS A 11 -4.88 25.10 -6.98
N GLY A 12 -4.99 24.05 -6.16
CA GLY A 12 -5.92 24.00 -5.03
C GLY A 12 -7.36 23.58 -5.37
N SER A 13 -7.69 23.32 -6.65
CA SER A 13 -8.99 22.79 -7.06
C SER A 13 -8.87 21.41 -7.71
N PHE A 14 -9.97 20.65 -7.69
CA PHE A 14 -10.05 19.33 -8.31
C PHE A 14 -10.59 19.45 -9.74
N ASP A 15 -9.81 19.00 -10.72
CA ASP A 15 -10.20 18.95 -12.12
C ASP A 15 -10.88 17.61 -12.45
N ALA A 16 -12.21 17.62 -12.45
CA ALA A 16 -13.02 16.44 -12.74
C ALA A 16 -12.81 15.90 -14.18
N ASN A 17 -12.56 16.79 -15.15
CA ASN A 17 -12.35 16.39 -16.54
C ASN A 17 -11.01 15.69 -16.71
N GLN A 18 -9.96 16.21 -16.08
CA GLN A 18 -8.65 15.56 -16.05
C GLN A 18 -8.74 14.20 -15.36
N PHE A 19 -9.48 14.11 -14.26
CA PHE A 19 -9.72 12.85 -13.58
C PHE A 19 -10.41 11.82 -14.48
N ALA A 20 -11.50 12.23 -15.15
CA ALA A 20 -12.25 11.37 -16.08
C ALA A 20 -11.36 10.86 -17.23
N LYS A 21 -10.57 11.74 -17.86
CA LYS A 21 -9.61 11.35 -18.92
C LYS A 21 -8.55 10.38 -18.40
N SER A 22 -8.01 10.63 -17.22
CA SER A 22 -6.99 9.78 -16.60
C SER A 22 -7.54 8.39 -16.23
N LEU A 23 -8.79 8.33 -15.78
CA LEU A 23 -9.48 7.09 -15.46
C LEU A 23 -9.74 6.27 -16.73
N LEU A 24 -10.16 6.94 -17.81
CA LEU A 24 -10.39 6.31 -19.11
C LEU A 24 -9.10 5.69 -19.65
N LEU A 25 -7.98 6.43 -19.61
CA LEU A 25 -6.67 5.92 -20.00
C LEU A 25 -6.23 4.73 -19.14
N PHE A 26 -6.42 4.82 -17.82
CA PHE A 26 -6.11 3.72 -16.90
C PHE A 26 -6.93 2.46 -17.21
N ARG A 27 -8.19 2.61 -17.63
CA ARG A 27 -9.04 1.48 -18.02
C ARG A 27 -8.61 0.84 -19.34
N ASN A 28 -8.01 1.61 -20.24
CA ASN A 28 -7.48 1.10 -21.51
C ASN A 28 -6.04 0.57 -21.41
N ALA A 29 -5.30 0.92 -20.36
CA ALA A 29 -3.93 0.46 -20.17
C ALA A 29 -3.87 -1.06 -19.94
N LEU A 30 -2.99 -1.72 -20.71
CA LEU A 30 -2.68 -3.13 -20.53
C LEU A 30 -2.03 -3.37 -19.18
N ARG A 31 -2.41 -4.46 -18.52
CA ARG A 31 -1.84 -4.84 -17.22
C ARG A 31 -0.84 -5.97 -17.44
N SER A 32 0.46 -5.66 -17.49
CA SER A 32 1.57 -6.64 -17.52
C SER A 32 1.24 -8.00 -18.18
N GLY A 33 0.88 -7.98 -19.47
CA GLY A 33 0.58 -9.18 -20.26
C GLY A 33 -0.87 -9.68 -20.22
N ALA A 34 -1.76 -8.99 -19.50
CA ALA A 34 -3.19 -9.27 -19.38
C ALA A 34 -4.05 -8.17 -20.02
N ALA A 35 -5.35 -8.46 -20.11
CA ALA A 35 -6.38 -7.56 -20.63
C ALA A 35 -6.43 -6.24 -19.87
N SER A 36 -6.73 -5.16 -20.58
CA SER A 36 -7.05 -3.91 -19.92
C SER A 36 -8.38 -4.06 -19.14
N PRO A 37 -8.60 -3.30 -18.07
CA PRO A 37 -9.87 -3.33 -17.34
C PRO A 37 -11.11 -3.13 -18.23
N ALA A 38 -11.01 -2.27 -19.25
CA ALA A 38 -12.07 -2.08 -20.24
C ALA A 38 -12.35 -3.36 -21.05
N GLN A 39 -11.29 -4.05 -21.49
CA GLN A 39 -11.44 -5.31 -22.21
C GLN A 39 -12.00 -6.43 -21.31
N MET A 40 -11.67 -6.47 -20.03
CA MET A 40 -12.23 -7.47 -19.11
C MET A 40 -13.74 -7.32 -18.92
N VAL A 41 -14.25 -6.09 -18.89
CA VAL A 41 -15.66 -5.81 -18.60
C VAL A 41 -16.49 -5.71 -19.89
N PHE A 42 -15.98 -5.03 -20.91
CA PHE A 42 -16.72 -4.69 -22.14
C PHE A 42 -16.28 -5.49 -23.37
N ASN A 43 -15.29 -6.38 -23.21
CA ASN A 43 -14.67 -7.16 -24.28
C ASN A 43 -14.13 -6.30 -25.45
N ARG A 44 -13.84 -5.03 -25.19
CA ARG A 44 -13.27 -4.08 -26.15
C ARG A 44 -12.58 -2.92 -25.43
N PRO A 45 -11.53 -2.31 -26.02
CA PRO A 45 -10.99 -1.05 -25.51
C PRO A 45 -12.02 0.08 -25.71
N LEU A 46 -12.05 1.03 -24.78
CA LEU A 46 -12.86 2.24 -24.90
C LEU A 46 -12.13 3.26 -25.77
N ARG A 47 -12.86 4.13 -26.46
CA ARG A 47 -12.24 5.29 -27.12
C ARG A 47 -11.74 6.25 -26.06
N ASP A 48 -10.47 6.62 -26.15
CA ASP A 48 -9.85 7.65 -25.32
C ASP A 48 -9.42 8.85 -26.16
N ALA A 49 -8.69 9.78 -25.53
CA ALA A 49 -8.19 10.98 -26.19
C ALA A 49 -6.93 10.73 -27.05
N LEU A 50 -6.44 9.49 -27.12
CA LEU A 50 -5.29 9.18 -27.97
C LEU A 50 -5.73 9.04 -29.42
N PRO A 51 -4.92 9.52 -30.37
CA PRO A 51 -5.20 9.33 -31.79
C PRO A 51 -5.11 7.83 -32.10
N ALA A 52 -6.25 7.24 -32.44
CA ALA A 52 -6.35 5.84 -32.82
C ALA A 52 -7.30 5.71 -34.01
N HIS A 53 -6.89 4.91 -34.99
CA HIS A 53 -7.72 4.66 -36.16
C HIS A 53 -8.99 3.89 -35.76
N ARG A 54 -10.15 4.24 -36.33
CA ARG A 54 -11.45 3.61 -36.02
C ARG A 54 -11.39 2.08 -36.10
N ARG A 55 -10.63 1.53 -37.06
CA ARG A 55 -10.52 0.08 -37.29
C ARG A 55 -9.81 -0.65 -36.15
N SER A 56 -8.96 0.03 -35.38
CA SER A 56 -8.27 -0.56 -34.21
C SER A 56 -9.25 -1.01 -33.11
N PHE A 57 -10.46 -0.47 -33.10
CA PHE A 57 -11.52 -0.86 -32.18
C PHE A 57 -12.46 -1.93 -32.75
N ALA A 58 -12.31 -2.33 -34.01
CA ALA A 58 -13.15 -3.36 -34.61
C ALA A 58 -12.81 -4.75 -34.02
N PRO A 59 -13.80 -5.64 -33.84
CA PRO A 59 -13.61 -6.93 -33.16
C PRO A 59 -12.60 -7.83 -33.85
N GLU A 60 -12.49 -7.75 -35.18
CA GLU A 60 -11.52 -8.49 -36.00
C GLU A 60 -10.06 -8.20 -35.63
N TRP A 61 -9.79 -6.97 -35.16
CA TRP A 61 -8.45 -6.51 -34.81
C TRP A 61 -8.14 -6.67 -33.31
N GLN A 62 -9.09 -7.22 -32.55
CA GLN A 62 -8.91 -7.49 -31.13
C GLN A 62 -8.48 -8.95 -30.93
N GLN A 63 -7.44 -9.15 -30.12
CA GLN A 63 -7.08 -10.51 -29.69
C GLN A 63 -8.25 -11.13 -28.94
N LYS A 64 -8.61 -12.37 -29.29
CA LYS A 64 -9.65 -13.13 -28.59
C LYS A 64 -9.34 -13.14 -27.09
N ALA A 65 -10.34 -12.86 -26.25
CA ALA A 65 -10.20 -12.79 -24.80
C ALA A 65 -9.47 -14.01 -24.21
N TYR A 66 -9.69 -15.20 -24.78
CA TYR A 66 -9.02 -16.44 -24.42
C TYR A 66 -7.48 -16.38 -24.52
N ILE A 67 -6.93 -15.77 -25.58
CA ILE A 67 -5.47 -15.65 -25.76
C ILE A 67 -4.88 -14.77 -24.65
N LEU A 68 -5.60 -13.71 -24.31
CA LEU A 68 -5.19 -12.73 -23.32
C LEU A 68 -5.26 -13.30 -21.90
N GLU A 69 -6.27 -14.14 -21.62
CA GLU A 69 -6.36 -14.92 -20.38
C GLU A 69 -5.20 -15.92 -20.25
N LYS A 70 -4.88 -16.67 -21.32
CA LYS A 70 -3.76 -17.62 -21.32
C LYS A 70 -2.43 -16.94 -21.03
N ARG A 71 -2.20 -15.74 -21.60
CA ARG A 71 -1.02 -14.91 -21.32
C ARG A 71 -1.00 -14.41 -19.88
N ALA A 72 -2.12 -13.94 -19.37
CA ALA A 72 -2.25 -13.49 -17.98
C ALA A 72 -1.95 -14.61 -16.99
N ARG A 73 -2.47 -15.81 -17.25
CA ARG A 73 -2.22 -17.02 -16.44
C ARG A 73 -0.74 -17.37 -16.43
N ARG A 74 -0.12 -17.47 -17.62
CA ARG A 74 1.33 -17.75 -17.74
C ARG A 74 2.19 -16.72 -17.00
N ALA A 75 1.87 -15.43 -17.12
CA ALA A 75 2.61 -14.39 -16.42
C ALA A 75 2.50 -14.54 -14.89
N LYS A 76 1.32 -14.92 -14.39
CA LYS A 76 1.10 -15.20 -12.97
C LYS A 76 1.87 -16.45 -12.53
N ASP A 77 1.86 -17.51 -13.32
CA ASP A 77 2.56 -18.76 -13.00
C ASP A 77 4.08 -18.54 -12.91
N ILE A 78 4.65 -17.82 -13.88
CA ILE A 78 6.07 -17.42 -13.86
C ILE A 78 6.39 -16.60 -12.60
N GLN A 79 5.49 -15.68 -12.22
CA GLN A 79 5.68 -14.84 -11.05
C GLN A 79 5.63 -15.68 -9.75
N ILE A 80 4.69 -16.63 -9.67
CA ILE A 80 4.58 -17.57 -8.56
C ILE A 80 5.85 -18.43 -8.47
N GLU A 81 6.28 -19.03 -9.57
CA GLU A 81 7.49 -19.85 -9.62
C GLU A 81 8.73 -19.06 -9.19
N HIS A 82 8.89 -17.83 -9.71
CA HIS A 82 10.02 -16.97 -9.36
C HIS A 82 10.08 -16.63 -7.87
N TYR A 83 8.95 -16.23 -7.28
CA TYR A 83 8.91 -15.87 -5.86
C TYR A 83 8.91 -17.08 -4.92
N ASN A 84 8.33 -18.20 -5.34
CA ASN A 84 8.28 -19.41 -4.53
C ASN A 84 9.58 -20.22 -4.60
N ARG A 85 10.48 -19.96 -5.57
CA ARG A 85 11.76 -20.67 -5.72
C ARG A 85 12.58 -20.74 -4.43
N THR A 86 12.58 -19.68 -3.64
CA THR A 86 13.30 -19.60 -2.36
C THR A 86 12.35 -19.57 -1.16
N ALA A 87 11.05 -19.77 -1.39
CA ALA A 87 10.06 -19.76 -0.33
C ALA A 87 9.97 -21.15 0.29
N HIS A 88 9.88 -21.19 1.61
CA HIS A 88 9.60 -22.42 2.36
C HIS A 88 8.23 -22.30 3.01
N ALA A 89 7.56 -23.45 3.18
CA ALA A 89 6.31 -23.49 3.92
C ALA A 89 6.56 -23.08 5.38
N LEU A 90 5.87 -22.04 5.83
CA LEU A 90 5.86 -21.65 7.23
C LEU A 90 4.79 -22.46 7.97
N GLN A 91 5.04 -22.72 9.26
CA GLN A 91 4.04 -23.34 10.11
C GLN A 91 2.78 -22.46 10.17
N PRO A 92 1.58 -23.02 9.98
CA PRO A 92 0.34 -22.29 10.16
C PRO A 92 0.24 -21.74 11.59
N PHE A 93 -0.29 -20.53 11.73
CA PHE A 93 -0.59 -19.99 13.04
C PHE A 93 -1.73 -20.77 13.71
N SER A 94 -1.66 -20.89 15.03
CA SER A 94 -2.71 -21.46 15.87
C SER A 94 -3.44 -20.36 16.65
N ILE A 95 -4.68 -20.63 17.03
CA ILE A 95 -5.43 -19.74 17.93
C ILE A 95 -4.68 -19.69 19.26
N GLY A 96 -4.48 -18.49 19.79
CA GLY A 96 -3.69 -18.24 21.00
C GLY A 96 -2.23 -17.85 20.75
N ASP A 97 -1.70 -17.99 19.52
CA ASP A 97 -0.34 -17.57 19.23
C ASP A 97 -0.15 -16.06 19.43
N HIS A 98 0.98 -15.70 20.04
CA HIS A 98 1.39 -14.33 20.23
C HIS A 98 2.05 -13.79 18.97
N VAL A 99 1.47 -12.75 18.38
CA VAL A 99 1.98 -12.08 17.19
C VAL A 99 2.27 -10.61 17.48
N ILE A 100 3.28 -10.07 16.82
CA ILE A 100 3.60 -8.63 16.89
C ILE A 100 2.90 -7.96 15.72
N VAL A 101 2.11 -6.92 15.98
CA VAL A 101 1.42 -6.15 14.93
C VAL A 101 2.23 -4.92 14.55
N GLN A 102 2.43 -4.72 13.26
CA GLN A 102 3.10 -3.53 12.76
C GLN A 102 2.20 -2.30 12.95
N HIS A 103 2.73 -1.25 13.56
CA HIS A 103 1.99 -0.02 13.78
C HIS A 103 1.59 0.64 12.43
N PRO A 104 0.31 1.01 12.21
CA PRO A 104 -0.20 1.39 10.89
C PRO A 104 0.46 2.65 10.32
N ILE A 105 0.79 3.62 11.19
CA ILE A 105 1.38 4.92 10.80
C ILE A 105 2.91 4.86 10.78
N SER A 106 3.57 4.56 11.91
CA SER A 106 5.05 4.55 12.02
C SER A 106 5.74 3.42 11.26
N LYS A 107 5.01 2.33 10.96
CA LYS A 107 5.53 1.10 10.35
C LYS A 107 6.59 0.38 11.19
N CYS A 108 6.69 0.72 12.47
CA CYS A 108 7.56 0.03 13.42
C CYS A 108 6.87 -1.22 13.98
N TRP A 109 7.65 -2.23 14.32
CA TRP A 109 7.19 -3.40 15.07
C TRP A 109 7.25 -3.08 16.57
N ALA A 110 6.17 -3.32 17.31
CA ALA A 110 6.13 -3.05 18.74
C ALA A 110 6.62 -4.29 19.51
N THR A 111 7.91 -4.33 19.86
CA THR A 111 8.53 -5.49 20.54
C THR A 111 7.88 -5.84 21.89
N GLN A 112 7.22 -4.88 22.54
CA GLN A 112 6.70 -5.02 23.91
C GLN A 112 5.19 -5.31 23.99
N LYS A 113 4.45 -5.18 22.88
CA LYS A 113 2.99 -5.40 22.87
C LYS A 113 2.67 -6.52 21.90
N SER A 114 2.74 -7.75 22.38
CA SER A 114 2.25 -8.90 21.63
C SER A 114 0.71 -8.93 21.70
N ALA A 115 0.10 -9.19 20.56
CA ALA A 115 -1.33 -9.33 20.40
C ALA A 115 -1.61 -10.82 20.14
N GLN A 116 -2.70 -11.35 20.68
CA GLN A 116 -3.00 -12.79 20.57
C GLN A 116 -3.98 -13.06 19.43
N ILE A 117 -3.73 -14.12 18.66
CA ILE A 117 -4.66 -14.56 17.61
C ILE A 117 -5.92 -15.11 18.28
N VAL A 118 -7.06 -14.50 17.98
CA VAL A 118 -8.37 -14.92 18.47
C VAL A 118 -9.10 -15.77 17.43
N ILE A 119 -8.97 -15.40 16.15
CA ILE A 119 -9.68 -16.07 15.05
C ILE A 119 -8.77 -16.18 13.83
N ILE A 120 -8.74 -17.37 13.24
CA ILE A 120 -8.12 -17.61 11.94
C ILE A 120 -9.23 -17.68 10.90
N SER A 121 -9.22 -16.75 9.95
CA SER A 121 -10.14 -16.71 8.81
C SER A 121 -9.46 -17.26 7.55
N LEU A 122 -10.28 -17.65 6.56
CA LEU A 122 -9.79 -18.14 5.28
C LEU A 122 -8.88 -17.10 4.58
N ARG A 123 -7.85 -17.59 3.89
CA ARG A 123 -6.90 -16.79 3.07
C ARG A 123 -6.08 -15.78 3.87
N HIS A 124 -5.41 -16.25 4.93
CA HIS A 124 -4.42 -15.47 5.70
C HIS A 124 -4.97 -14.22 6.39
N GLN A 125 -6.27 -14.18 6.67
CA GLN A 125 -6.87 -13.14 7.50
C GLN A 125 -6.90 -13.63 8.95
N LEU A 126 -6.36 -12.83 9.86
CA LEU A 126 -6.30 -13.15 11.28
C LEU A 126 -6.95 -12.01 12.07
N VAL A 127 -7.81 -12.35 13.02
CA VAL A 127 -8.33 -11.40 14.01
C VAL A 127 -7.48 -11.54 15.26
N VAL A 128 -6.96 -10.42 15.73
CA VAL A 128 -6.00 -10.38 16.83
C VAL A 128 -6.52 -9.47 17.94
N SER A 129 -6.47 -9.93 19.19
CA SER A 129 -6.79 -9.12 20.36
C SER A 129 -5.57 -8.33 20.79
N SER A 130 -5.69 -7.00 20.83
CA SER A 130 -4.67 -6.13 21.42
C SER A 130 -5.01 -5.90 22.89
N PRO A 131 -4.05 -6.00 23.82
CA PRO A 131 -4.25 -5.47 25.16
C PRO A 131 -4.55 -3.97 25.04
N ALA A 132 -5.62 -3.52 25.69
CA ALA A 132 -6.12 -2.16 25.59
C ALA A 132 -5.02 -1.14 25.94
N PRO A 133 -4.98 0.04 25.29
CA PRO A 133 -4.22 1.15 25.82
C PRO A 133 -4.90 1.62 27.10
N ASN A 134 -4.22 1.52 28.25
CA ASN A 134 -4.60 2.19 29.48
C ASN A 134 -4.56 3.71 29.26
N ASN A 135 -5.60 4.28 28.65
CA ASN A 135 -5.85 5.71 28.70
C ASN A 135 -6.80 5.94 29.89
N PRO A 136 -6.37 6.66 30.94
CA PRO A 136 -7.34 7.13 31.93
C PRO A 136 -8.35 8.05 31.22
N PRO A 137 -9.63 8.04 31.64
CA PRO A 137 -10.67 8.86 31.02
C PRO A 137 -10.27 10.35 31.06
N PRO A 138 -10.66 11.16 30.05
CA PRO A 138 -10.33 12.58 30.04
C PRO A 138 -10.96 13.24 31.26
N GLN A 139 -10.15 13.79 32.16
CA GLN A 139 -10.69 14.59 33.26
C GLN A 139 -11.29 15.87 32.69
N GLU A 140 -12.61 16.02 32.85
CA GLU A 140 -13.32 17.27 32.62
C GLU A 140 -12.71 18.37 33.51
N ARG A 141 -12.09 19.38 32.89
CA ARG A 141 -11.64 20.57 33.62
C ARG A 141 -12.85 21.46 33.86
N ASN A 142 -13.37 21.44 35.08
CA ASN A 142 -14.26 22.48 35.59
C ASN A 142 -13.54 23.85 35.58
N PRO A 143 -14.18 24.94 35.13
CA PRO A 143 -13.57 26.26 35.12
C PRO A 143 -13.90 27.00 36.42
N SER A 144 -12.95 27.05 37.35
CA SER A 144 -13.10 27.85 38.57
C SER A 144 -11.81 28.57 38.95
N GLY A 145 -11.82 29.91 38.80
CA GLY A 145 -11.25 30.84 39.78
C GLY A 145 -9.75 31.18 39.71
N LEU A 146 -9.49 32.37 39.15
CA LEU A 146 -8.67 33.47 39.73
C LEU A 146 -7.22 33.22 40.23
N ASN A 147 -6.30 33.83 39.48
CA ASN A 147 -5.12 34.63 39.90
C ASN A 147 -4.03 34.01 40.81
N GLN A 148 -2.79 33.89 40.29
CA GLN A 148 -1.63 34.77 40.60
C GLN A 148 -0.28 34.22 40.03
N PRO A 149 0.81 35.03 39.94
CA PRO A 149 1.61 35.16 38.71
C PRO A 149 3.02 34.53 38.70
N ASN A 150 3.55 34.45 37.47
CA ASN A 150 4.95 34.51 37.02
C ASN A 150 6.03 33.61 37.64
N ALA A 151 6.54 32.66 36.84
CA ALA A 151 7.97 32.33 36.81
C ALA A 151 8.35 31.70 35.46
N THR A 152 9.07 32.46 34.63
CA THR A 152 9.72 31.97 33.40
C THR A 152 10.88 31.06 33.79
N THR A 153 10.66 29.75 33.84
CA THR A 153 11.75 28.76 33.93
C THR A 153 12.02 28.17 32.54
N ARG A 154 13.12 28.61 31.95
CA ARG A 154 13.70 28.12 30.70
C ARG A 154 14.11 26.65 30.87
N ARG A 155 13.23 25.70 30.54
CA ARG A 155 13.58 24.27 30.51
C ARG A 155 14.48 23.96 29.32
N THR A 156 15.74 23.71 29.61
CA THR A 156 16.73 23.12 28.70
C THR A 156 16.23 21.74 28.25
N ARG A 157 16.13 21.53 26.93
CA ARG A 157 15.85 20.22 26.33
C ARG A 157 17.07 19.31 26.57
N GLY A 158 16.96 18.43 27.56
CA GLY A 158 17.85 17.29 27.71
C GLY A 158 17.80 16.42 26.45
N LYS A 159 18.97 16.17 25.84
CA LYS A 159 19.12 15.30 24.67
C LYS A 159 18.78 13.86 25.07
N ALA A 160 17.77 13.27 24.44
CA ALA A 160 17.46 11.85 24.60
C ALA A 160 18.64 11.01 24.09
N LYS A 161 19.07 10.03 24.90
CA LYS A 161 20.12 9.05 24.54
C LYS A 161 19.65 8.25 23.32
N VAL A 162 20.44 8.31 22.25
CA VAL A 162 20.24 7.54 21.01
C VAL A 162 20.79 6.13 21.24
N TYR A 163 19.92 5.12 21.25
CA TYR A 163 20.35 3.72 21.21
C TYR A 163 20.73 3.35 19.77
N THR A 164 22.02 3.21 19.52
CA THR A 164 22.62 2.88 18.23
C THR A 164 22.65 1.37 18.00
N ASN A 165 21.49 0.71 17.81
CA ASN A 165 21.45 -0.70 17.36
C ASN A 165 20.14 -1.00 16.61
N LEU A 166 19.78 -0.15 15.65
CA LEU A 166 18.64 -0.40 14.75
C LEU A 166 19.16 -0.64 13.34
N ALA A 167 18.87 -1.82 12.79
CA ALA A 167 19.14 -2.10 11.37
C ALA A 167 18.49 -1.00 10.49
N PRO A 168 19.19 -0.50 9.46
CA PRO A 168 18.74 0.66 8.70
C PRO A 168 17.41 0.39 7.99
N ARG A 169 16.52 1.40 8.02
CA ARG A 169 15.24 1.41 7.29
C ARG A 169 15.48 1.06 5.81
N ARG A 170 14.57 0.29 5.19
CA ARG A 170 14.68 -0.09 3.77
C ARG A 170 14.85 1.10 2.82
N SER A 171 14.30 2.26 3.18
CA SER A 171 14.43 3.52 2.44
C SER A 171 15.80 4.20 2.59
N THR A 172 16.55 3.88 3.65
CA THR A 172 17.87 4.45 3.97
C THR A 172 19.02 3.49 3.63
N ARG A 173 18.71 2.29 3.10
CA ARG A 173 19.73 1.35 2.63
C ARG A 173 20.34 1.87 1.34
N LYS A 174 21.65 2.11 1.32
CA LYS A 174 22.40 2.40 0.09
C LYS A 174 22.21 1.21 -0.86
N LYS A 175 21.67 1.47 -2.06
CA LYS A 175 21.58 0.49 -3.13
C LYS A 175 22.80 0.68 -4.02
N GLU A 176 23.72 -0.27 -3.98
CA GLU A 176 24.81 -0.30 -4.96
C GLU A 176 24.23 -0.68 -6.33
N ARG A 177 24.64 0.06 -7.37
CA ARG A 177 24.28 -0.29 -8.74
C ARG A 177 25.06 -1.55 -9.11
N PRO A 178 24.42 -2.59 -9.67
CA PRO A 178 25.16 -3.75 -10.16
C PRO A 178 26.16 -3.29 -11.21
N ALA A 179 27.38 -3.83 -11.17
CA ALA A 179 28.39 -3.58 -12.17
C ALA A 179 27.83 -3.95 -13.54
N ARG A 180 27.93 -3.05 -14.51
CA ARG A 180 27.69 -3.40 -15.92
C ARG A 180 28.85 -4.30 -16.35
N TYR A 181 28.53 -5.33 -17.12
CA TYR A 181 29.55 -6.13 -17.80
C TYR A 181 30.46 -5.17 -18.58
N SER A 182 31.78 -5.33 -18.41
CA SER A 182 32.76 -4.74 -19.31
C SER A 182 32.67 -5.47 -20.66
N ASP A 183 32.79 -4.70 -21.74
CA ASP A 183 32.74 -5.16 -23.13
C ASP A 183 33.79 -6.25 -23.45
#